data_AF-A0A1Y1UCC1-F1
#
_entry.id   AF-A0A1Y1UCC1-F1
#
_cell.length_a   1.000
_cell.length_b   1.000
_cell.length_c   1.000
_cell.angle_alpha   90.00
_cell.angle_beta   90.00
_cell.angle_gamma   90.00
#
_symmetry.space_group_name_H-M   'P 1'
#
loop_
_entity.id
_entity.type
_entity.pdbx_description
1 polymer ?
#
loop_
_entity_poly.entity_id
_entity_poly.type
_entity_poly.pdbx_seq_one_letter_code
_entity_poly.pdbx_strand_id
1 'polypeptide(L)'
;MMSAVGHATLFKFTTHKRLHVIKTDTSFSVTSKTGSWGSKSIHSLFATPGSWYSPRLYRMIFDIFRFNHSSMDVLDDPVKYANISLGAYLDFHHYGQGFRDDYLIPLASTYWSLPPSRVLQDCPIWVLVRCFHHFGLLRMWGRPEWYAFAGGSRTYVDAIGKQMHSEDVHLNTAIHSVSKNDHGVVLKDQHGMEREFDHVIMATHAQVTLAILRAGGSLDMTDENALVDSCDWSDFEITMHWDDRLMPEKETVRGAWNTTVSDASIGEEVDPTRQNMEVTFDMNSLHNFPREIYGNLYGTVNPSIQIDESKIFQRLRFSTPIFTPRLLKAQNRLNRNDMIRDSRISIVGAWRRLGSHEDAWITGLEQARKLGADLPFTIDEAMRTVDKSVLSGVTAYALESVHFAAQLIWIACFSFVSLLAWIWSSIITDILPLILAETPHAWIRSSQLVFASENWLPEFKPEGVTSHLRSSSPEGDDGSEISTL
;
A
#
# COMPACT_ATOMS: atom_id res chain seq x y z
N MET A 1 -10.32 -9.33 2.35
CA MET A 1 -9.36 -10.46 2.35
C MET A 1 -9.10 -10.89 3.78
N MET A 2 -8.56 -12.08 3.99
CA MET A 2 -8.22 -12.62 5.31
C MET A 2 -6.99 -13.52 5.22
N SER A 3 -6.29 -13.72 6.32
CA SER A 3 -5.19 -14.70 6.42
C SER A 3 -5.45 -15.60 7.61
N ALA A 4 -5.03 -16.86 7.55
CA ALA A 4 -5.23 -17.80 8.67
C ALA A 4 -4.56 -17.33 9.97
N VAL A 5 -3.56 -16.46 9.85
CA VAL A 5 -2.75 -15.93 10.94
C VAL A 5 -3.38 -14.67 11.55
N GLY A 6 -3.76 -13.69 10.72
CA GLY A 6 -4.37 -12.44 11.20
C GLY A 6 -5.87 -12.57 11.46
N HIS A 7 -6.55 -13.56 10.88
CA HIS A 7 -8.00 -13.71 10.95
C HIS A 7 -8.39 -15.11 11.41
N ALA A 8 -7.76 -15.60 12.49
CA ALA A 8 -7.88 -16.98 12.94
C ALA A 8 -9.33 -17.38 13.27
N THR A 9 -10.06 -16.53 13.99
CA THR A 9 -11.47 -16.77 14.37
C THR A 9 -12.38 -16.73 13.15
N LEU A 10 -12.22 -15.73 12.27
CA LEU A 10 -12.95 -15.70 11.00
C LEU A 10 -12.64 -16.93 10.13
N PHE A 11 -11.40 -17.39 10.09
CA PHE A 11 -11.00 -18.58 9.33
C PHE A 11 -11.59 -19.87 9.91
N LYS A 12 -11.75 -19.96 11.23
CA LYS A 12 -12.51 -21.06 11.85
C LYS A 12 -13.98 -21.03 11.44
N PHE A 13 -14.59 -19.84 11.39
CA PHE A 13 -15.95 -19.70 10.90
C PHE A 13 -16.09 -20.17 9.45
N THR A 14 -15.17 -19.79 8.55
CA THR A 14 -15.21 -20.23 7.16
C THR A 14 -15.08 -21.75 7.05
N THR A 15 -14.20 -22.35 7.85
CA THR A 15 -14.03 -23.80 7.92
C THR A 15 -15.29 -24.50 8.44
N HIS A 16 -15.86 -23.99 9.53
CA HIS A 16 -17.09 -24.53 10.13
C HIS A 16 -18.29 -24.47 9.19
N LYS A 17 -18.48 -23.34 8.49
CA LYS A 17 -19.55 -23.17 7.50
C LYS A 17 -19.20 -23.70 6.10
N ARG A 18 -18.00 -24.28 5.93
CA ARG A 18 -17.47 -24.81 4.65
C ARG A 18 -17.57 -23.78 3.52
N LEU A 19 -17.26 -22.53 3.81
CA LEU A 19 -17.29 -21.45 2.83
C LEU A 19 -16.09 -21.55 1.90
N HIS A 20 -16.34 -21.38 0.60
CA HIS A 20 -15.30 -21.43 -0.40
C HIS A 20 -14.45 -20.14 -0.37
N VAL A 21 -13.15 -20.32 -0.20
CA VAL A 21 -12.15 -19.25 -0.16
C VAL A 21 -11.10 -19.51 -1.22
N ILE A 22 -10.58 -18.44 -1.82
CA ILE A 22 -9.61 -18.46 -2.90
C ILE A 22 -8.36 -17.70 -2.49
N LYS A 23 -7.19 -18.12 -2.97
CA LYS A 23 -5.95 -17.35 -2.78
C LYS A 23 -6.08 -16.00 -3.49
N THR A 24 -5.55 -14.95 -2.87
CA THR A 24 -5.60 -13.57 -3.38
C THR A 24 -4.18 -13.02 -3.54
N ASP A 25 -3.97 -12.21 -4.58
CA ASP A 25 -2.71 -11.49 -4.78
C ASP A 25 -2.63 -10.30 -3.80
N THR A 26 -1.57 -10.23 -3.01
CA THR A 26 -1.31 -9.13 -2.07
C THR A 26 -0.12 -8.28 -2.47
N SER A 27 0.24 -8.31 -3.76
CA SER A 27 1.32 -7.49 -4.28
C SER A 27 0.97 -6.01 -4.19
N PHE A 28 1.91 -5.26 -3.63
CA PHE A 28 1.86 -3.83 -3.42
C PHE A 28 2.86 -3.12 -4.34
N SER A 29 2.51 -1.93 -4.79
CA SER A 29 3.39 -1.04 -5.54
C SER A 29 3.16 0.41 -5.18
N VAL A 30 4.21 1.22 -5.29
CA VAL A 30 4.18 2.65 -5.09
C VAL A 30 4.70 3.36 -6.33
N THR A 31 4.01 4.41 -6.75
CA THR A 31 4.48 5.37 -7.74
C THR A 31 4.57 6.75 -7.09
N SER A 32 5.76 7.33 -7.06
CA SER A 32 6.02 8.69 -6.57
C SER A 32 6.86 9.48 -7.57
N LYS A 33 7.11 10.77 -7.30
CA LYS A 33 7.98 11.60 -8.14
C LYS A 33 9.41 11.08 -8.24
N THR A 34 9.86 10.30 -7.25
CA THR A 34 11.23 9.75 -7.22
C THR A 34 11.35 8.44 -8.00
N GLY A 35 10.23 7.89 -8.45
CA GLY A 35 10.14 6.67 -9.24
C GLY A 35 9.03 5.74 -8.77
N SER A 36 8.94 4.60 -9.43
CA SER A 36 8.01 3.53 -9.09
C SER A 36 8.73 2.24 -8.73
N TRP A 37 8.16 1.49 -7.79
CA TRP A 37 8.61 0.16 -7.40
C TRP A 37 7.43 -0.73 -7.00
N GLY A 38 7.58 -2.03 -7.17
CA GLY A 38 6.57 -3.03 -6.84
C GLY A 38 7.15 -4.25 -6.12
N SER A 39 6.30 -4.98 -5.42
CA SER A 39 6.68 -6.15 -4.60
C SER A 39 6.49 -7.50 -5.28
N LYS A 40 5.98 -7.54 -6.53
CA LYS A 40 5.77 -8.80 -7.28
C LYS A 40 7.07 -9.55 -7.59
N SER A 41 8.14 -8.81 -7.90
CA SER A 41 9.41 -9.40 -8.31
C SER A 41 10.58 -8.44 -8.09
N ILE A 42 11.81 -8.95 -8.22
CA ILE A 42 13.02 -8.10 -8.21
C ILE A 42 13.00 -7.07 -9.35
N HIS A 43 12.44 -7.43 -10.51
CA HIS A 43 12.29 -6.51 -11.64
C HIS A 43 11.26 -5.42 -11.36
N SER A 44 10.21 -5.75 -10.60
CA SER A 44 9.23 -4.76 -10.11
C SER A 44 9.86 -3.80 -9.11
N LEU A 45 10.74 -4.28 -8.23
CA LEU A 45 11.45 -3.45 -7.25
C LEU A 45 12.40 -2.46 -7.93
N PHE A 46 13.07 -2.89 -9.00
CA PHE A 46 14.02 -2.09 -9.78
C PHE A 46 13.44 -1.61 -11.13
N ALA A 47 12.14 -1.34 -11.19
CA ALA A 47 11.45 -1.01 -12.45
C ALA A 47 11.76 0.39 -13.01
N THR A 48 12.23 1.30 -12.17
CA THR A 48 12.63 2.66 -12.58
C THR A 48 14.03 2.60 -13.21
N PRO A 49 14.28 3.22 -14.38
CA PRO A 49 15.63 3.22 -14.99
C PRO A 49 16.64 3.83 -14.01
N GLY A 50 17.80 3.19 -13.88
CA GLY A 50 18.82 3.61 -12.91
C GLY A 50 18.54 3.26 -11.45
N SER A 51 17.39 2.65 -11.12
CA SER A 51 17.07 2.21 -9.75
C SER A 51 18.11 1.26 -9.16
N TRP A 52 18.75 0.41 -9.99
CA TRP A 52 19.87 -0.46 -9.61
C TRP A 52 21.06 0.29 -9.01
N TYR A 53 21.19 1.58 -9.29
CA TYR A 53 22.26 2.45 -8.78
C TYR A 53 21.74 3.48 -7.77
N SER A 54 20.46 3.42 -7.36
CA SER A 54 19.85 4.44 -6.50
C SER A 54 20.22 4.21 -5.03
N PRO A 55 21.04 5.09 -4.40
CA PRO A 55 21.38 4.95 -2.98
C PRO A 55 20.15 5.08 -2.08
N ARG A 56 19.15 5.87 -2.52
CA ARG A 56 17.87 6.04 -1.84
C ARG A 56 17.10 4.72 -1.75
N LEU A 57 17.04 3.94 -2.83
CA LEU A 57 16.36 2.64 -2.85
C LEU A 57 17.04 1.63 -1.93
N TYR A 58 18.38 1.54 -1.95
CA TYR A 58 19.10 0.66 -1.04
C TYR A 58 18.98 1.09 0.43
N ARG A 59 19.01 2.40 0.71
CA ARG A 59 18.74 2.93 2.06
C ARG A 59 17.32 2.60 2.52
N MET A 60 16.33 2.74 1.63
CA MET A 60 14.95 2.33 1.92
C MET A 60 14.88 0.86 2.29
N ILE A 61 15.44 -0.03 1.47
CA ILE A 61 15.46 -1.48 1.71
C ILE A 61 16.12 -1.77 3.07
N PHE A 62 17.29 -1.19 3.34
CA PHE A 62 17.97 -1.32 4.63
C PHE A 62 17.08 -0.89 5.81
N ASP A 63 16.44 0.28 5.69
CA ASP A 63 15.54 0.79 6.74
C ASP A 63 14.30 -0.09 6.93
N ILE A 64 13.81 -0.82 5.91
CA ILE A 64 12.76 -1.84 6.07
C ILE A 64 13.22 -2.95 7.02
N PHE A 65 14.42 -3.50 6.79
CA PHE A 65 14.98 -4.53 7.66
C PHE A 65 15.21 -4.01 9.08
N ARG A 66 15.75 -2.79 9.20
CA ARG A 66 15.98 -2.14 10.49
C ARG A 66 14.67 -1.92 11.25
N PHE A 67 13.65 -1.40 10.58
CA PHE A 67 12.33 -1.18 11.16
C PHE A 67 11.70 -2.47 11.66
N ASN A 68 11.70 -3.52 10.82
CA ASN A 68 11.16 -4.82 11.21
C ASN A 68 11.88 -5.34 12.47
N HIS A 69 13.20 -5.20 12.56
CA HIS A 69 13.94 -5.60 13.76
C HIS A 69 13.57 -4.77 15.00
N SER A 70 13.63 -3.43 14.90
CA SER A 70 13.32 -2.51 16.02
C SER A 70 11.86 -2.54 16.46
N SER A 71 10.96 -3.07 15.64
CA SER A 71 9.55 -3.22 15.96
C SER A 71 9.30 -4.10 17.21
N MET A 72 10.23 -4.99 17.53
CA MET A 72 10.13 -5.87 18.71
C MET A 72 10.18 -5.07 20.02
N ASP A 73 11.11 -4.12 20.11
CA ASP A 73 11.23 -3.23 21.28
C ASP A 73 9.97 -2.38 21.43
N VAL A 74 9.38 -1.97 20.30
CA VAL A 74 8.11 -1.24 20.29
C VAL A 74 6.99 -2.09 20.89
N LEU A 75 6.88 -3.37 20.49
CA LEU A 75 5.85 -4.28 21.00
C LEU A 75 6.01 -4.62 22.48
N ASP A 76 7.26 -4.72 22.96
CA ASP A 76 7.57 -5.11 24.34
C ASP A 76 7.25 -4.00 25.37
N ASP A 77 7.20 -2.72 24.96
CA ASP A 77 6.89 -1.58 25.85
C ASP A 77 5.71 -0.73 25.36
N PRO A 78 4.46 -1.25 25.45
CA PRO A 78 3.27 -0.51 25.04
C PRO A 78 3.10 0.81 25.79
N VAL A 79 3.54 0.92 27.03
CA VAL A 79 3.35 2.12 27.86
C VAL A 79 4.18 3.28 27.30
N LYS A 80 5.43 3.01 26.95
CA LYS A 80 6.34 3.99 26.34
C LYS A 80 5.88 4.40 24.95
N TYR A 81 5.52 3.44 24.10
CA TYR A 81 5.31 3.69 22.68
C TYR A 81 3.87 4.05 22.28
N ALA A 82 2.87 3.88 23.16
CA ALA A 82 1.47 4.21 22.85
C ALA A 82 1.16 5.71 22.72
N ASN A 83 2.07 6.60 23.14
CA ASN A 83 1.90 8.06 23.01
C ASN A 83 2.92 8.71 22.05
N ILE A 84 3.77 7.91 21.39
CA ILE A 84 4.76 8.41 20.43
C ILE A 84 4.16 8.27 19.03
N SER A 85 4.02 9.39 18.30
CA SER A 85 3.56 9.36 16.92
C SER A 85 4.57 8.66 16.00
N LEU A 86 4.08 8.15 14.88
CA LEU A 86 4.93 7.56 13.85
C LEU A 86 6.04 8.54 13.42
N GLY A 87 5.69 9.79 13.13
CA GLY A 87 6.66 10.80 12.71
C GLY A 87 7.77 11.03 13.73
N ALA A 88 7.40 11.25 15.00
CA ALA A 88 8.36 11.45 16.08
C ALA A 88 9.30 10.25 16.25
N TYR A 89 8.78 9.02 16.12
CA TYR A 89 9.60 7.81 16.16
C TYR A 89 10.59 7.74 14.99
N LEU A 90 10.13 8.04 13.78
CA LEU A 90 10.96 7.97 12.57
C LEU A 90 12.10 9.01 12.61
N ASP A 91 11.79 10.23 13.06
CA ASP A 91 12.76 11.32 13.17
C ASP A 91 13.80 11.02 14.26
N PHE A 92 13.36 10.56 15.43
CA PHE A 92 14.25 10.19 16.54
C PHE A 92 15.23 9.07 16.18
N HIS A 93 14.77 8.10 15.37
CA HIS A 93 15.59 6.97 14.94
C HIS A 93 16.24 7.16 13.56
N HIS A 94 16.22 8.37 13.02
CA HIS A 94 16.88 8.77 11.76
C HIS A 94 16.59 7.84 10.56
N TYR A 95 15.31 7.48 10.39
CA TYR A 95 14.88 6.73 9.21
C TYR A 95 15.00 7.58 7.94
N GLY A 96 15.43 6.96 6.84
CA GLY A 96 15.58 7.64 5.56
C GLY A 96 14.24 8.04 4.94
N GLN A 97 14.23 9.15 4.21
CA GLN A 97 13.03 9.65 3.53
C GLN A 97 12.43 8.64 2.54
N GLY A 98 13.26 7.83 1.85
CA GLY A 98 12.73 6.78 0.97
C GLY A 98 11.88 5.76 1.72
N PHE A 99 12.37 5.31 2.88
CA PHE A 99 11.60 4.42 3.75
C PHE A 99 10.34 5.07 4.30
N ARG A 100 10.42 6.32 4.73
CA ARG A 100 9.28 7.05 5.28
C ARG A 100 8.21 7.30 4.21
N ASP A 101 8.60 7.95 3.12
CA ASP A 101 7.70 8.59 2.15
C ASP A 101 7.32 7.66 0.98
N ASP A 102 8.19 6.72 0.60
CA ASP A 102 7.96 5.82 -0.54
C ASP A 102 7.60 4.38 -0.13
N TYR A 103 7.63 4.05 1.18
CA TYR A 103 7.30 2.71 1.70
C TYR A 103 6.33 2.73 2.88
N LEU A 104 6.75 3.24 4.04
CA LEU A 104 6.05 3.01 5.30
C LEU A 104 4.72 3.76 5.37
N ILE A 105 4.74 5.07 5.08
CA ILE A 105 3.52 5.88 5.08
C ILE A 105 2.56 5.40 3.98
N PRO A 106 2.98 5.23 2.70
CA PRO A 106 2.08 4.71 1.67
C PRO A 106 1.46 3.36 2.04
N LEU A 107 2.26 2.44 2.60
CA LEU A 107 1.77 1.13 3.02
C LEU A 107 0.72 1.26 4.13
N ALA A 108 1.02 2.00 5.21
CA ALA A 108 0.10 2.18 6.33
C ALA A 108 -1.18 2.92 5.94
N SER A 109 -1.07 3.99 5.15
CA SER A 109 -2.20 4.70 4.57
C SER A 109 -3.09 3.76 3.77
N THR A 110 -2.50 2.97 2.88
CA THR A 110 -3.26 2.05 2.03
C THR A 110 -4.02 0.99 2.83
N TYR A 111 -3.42 0.44 3.89
CA TYR A 111 -4.06 -0.58 4.73
C TYR A 111 -5.26 -0.06 5.52
N TRP A 112 -5.24 1.21 5.92
CA TRP A 112 -6.32 1.80 6.72
C TRP A 112 -7.20 2.78 5.97
N SER A 113 -6.92 3.02 4.68
CA SER A 113 -7.52 4.10 3.90
C SER A 113 -7.43 5.47 4.59
N LEU A 114 -6.30 5.73 5.24
CA LEU A 114 -6.05 6.97 6.00
C LEU A 114 -5.15 7.93 5.23
N PRO A 115 -5.41 9.25 5.28
CA PRO A 115 -4.51 10.23 4.73
C PRO A 115 -3.08 10.08 5.30
N PRO A 116 -2.04 10.15 4.46
CA PRO A 116 -0.64 10.03 4.88
C PRO A 116 -0.25 10.93 6.05
N SER A 117 -0.74 12.18 6.07
CA SER A 117 -0.51 13.14 7.15
C SER A 117 -1.05 12.65 8.49
N ARG A 118 -2.28 12.09 8.51
CA ARG A 118 -2.91 11.55 9.72
C ARG A 118 -2.18 10.30 10.22
N VAL A 119 -1.73 9.44 9.31
CA VAL A 119 -0.89 8.28 9.67
C VAL A 119 0.42 8.75 10.31
N LEU A 120 1.07 9.78 9.76
CA LEU A 120 2.35 10.26 10.25
C LEU A 120 2.24 10.98 11.61
N GLN A 121 1.24 11.85 11.75
CA GLN A 121 1.10 12.77 12.89
C GLN A 121 0.36 12.14 14.06
N ASP A 122 -0.72 11.41 13.79
CA ASP A 122 -1.66 10.99 14.84
C ASP A 122 -1.45 9.53 15.28
N CYS A 123 -1.04 8.66 14.35
CA CYS A 123 -0.92 7.23 14.63
C CYS A 123 0.22 6.93 15.60
N PRO A 124 -0.05 6.31 16.76
CA PRO A 124 1.01 5.86 17.64
C PRO A 124 1.82 4.72 16.99
N ILE A 125 3.15 4.78 17.08
CA ILE A 125 4.04 3.76 16.49
C ILE A 125 3.69 2.35 16.97
N TRP A 126 3.30 2.21 18.23
CA TRP A 126 2.89 0.92 18.80
C TRP A 126 1.70 0.30 18.08
N VAL A 127 0.71 1.10 17.68
CA VAL A 127 -0.48 0.62 16.97
C VAL A 127 -0.08 0.11 15.59
N LEU A 128 0.70 0.89 14.86
CA LEU A 128 1.19 0.50 13.54
C LEU A 128 1.97 -0.79 13.58
N VAL A 129 2.96 -0.87 14.47
CA VAL A 129 3.78 -2.06 14.61
C VAL A 129 2.92 -3.27 15.00
N ARG A 130 1.98 -3.12 15.94
CA ARG A 130 1.09 -4.21 16.34
C ARG A 130 0.19 -4.70 15.21
N CYS A 131 -0.36 -3.80 14.42
CA CYS A 131 -1.15 -4.15 13.24
C CYS A 131 -0.31 -4.85 12.18
N PHE A 132 0.88 -4.32 11.87
CA PHE A 132 1.76 -4.91 10.86
C PHE A 132 2.26 -6.28 11.29
N HIS A 133 2.55 -6.47 12.58
CA HIS A 133 2.87 -7.77 13.14
C HIS A 133 1.70 -8.76 12.97
N HIS A 134 0.50 -8.34 13.35
CA HIS A 134 -0.72 -9.15 13.26
C HIS A 134 -1.05 -9.57 11.81
N PHE A 135 -0.85 -8.68 10.84
CA PHE A 135 -1.03 -8.99 9.41
C PHE A 135 0.16 -9.74 8.78
N GLY A 136 1.25 -9.97 9.53
CA GLY A 136 2.45 -10.62 9.04
C GLY A 136 3.28 -9.76 8.06
N LEU A 137 3.09 -8.44 8.06
CA LEU A 137 3.80 -7.49 7.20
C LEU A 137 5.25 -7.25 7.65
N LEU A 138 5.54 -7.48 8.94
CA LEU A 138 6.90 -7.41 9.48
C LEU A 138 7.72 -8.69 9.22
N ARG A 139 7.10 -9.73 8.63
CA ARG A 139 7.80 -10.98 8.34
C ARG A 139 8.67 -10.83 7.10
N MET A 140 9.95 -11.17 7.26
CA MET A 140 10.91 -11.23 6.16
C MET A 140 10.71 -12.44 5.26
N TRP A 141 10.36 -13.58 5.86
CA TRP A 141 10.21 -14.87 5.21
C TRP A 141 8.91 -15.52 5.66
N GLY A 142 8.34 -16.42 4.84
CA GLY A 142 7.12 -17.13 5.21
C GLY A 142 5.95 -16.17 5.49
N ARG A 143 5.76 -15.18 4.60
CA ARG A 143 4.59 -14.30 4.65
C ARG A 143 3.31 -15.14 4.61
N PRO A 144 2.31 -14.80 5.42
CA PRO A 144 1.08 -15.57 5.45
C PRO A 144 0.40 -15.51 4.09
N GLU A 145 -0.17 -16.63 3.67
CA GLU A 145 -1.08 -16.61 2.53
C GLU A 145 -2.35 -15.85 2.88
N TRP A 146 -2.81 -15.05 1.92
CA TRP A 146 -4.06 -14.34 2.02
C TRP A 146 -5.11 -14.98 1.13
N TYR A 147 -6.35 -14.84 1.56
CA TYR A 147 -7.51 -15.43 0.95
C TYR A 147 -8.63 -14.39 0.80
N ALA A 148 -9.43 -14.55 -0.24
CA ALA A 148 -10.70 -13.85 -0.41
C ALA A 148 -11.84 -14.88 -0.39
N PHE A 149 -13.05 -14.45 -0.04
CA PHE A 149 -14.23 -15.28 -0.23
C PHE A 149 -14.55 -15.38 -1.73
N ALA A 150 -14.77 -16.60 -2.22
CA ALA A 150 -15.33 -16.77 -3.56
C ALA A 150 -16.74 -16.13 -3.59
N GLY A 151 -16.99 -15.21 -4.52
CA GLY A 151 -18.22 -14.41 -4.56
C GLY A 151 -18.20 -13.18 -3.65
N GLY A 152 -17.07 -12.86 -3.00
CA GLY A 152 -16.92 -11.68 -2.15
C GLY A 152 -17.49 -11.84 -0.74
N SER A 153 -17.50 -10.76 0.03
CA SER A 153 -17.95 -10.77 1.44
C SER A 153 -19.42 -11.16 1.61
N ARG A 154 -20.25 -10.96 0.59
CA ARG A 154 -21.66 -11.40 0.59
C ARG A 154 -21.81 -12.89 0.92
N THR A 155 -20.85 -13.72 0.51
CA THR A 155 -20.88 -15.17 0.75
C THR A 155 -21.02 -15.53 2.23
N TYR A 156 -20.28 -14.87 3.13
CA TYR A 156 -20.40 -15.16 4.56
C TYR A 156 -21.61 -14.46 5.20
N VAL A 157 -21.99 -13.28 4.69
CA VAL A 157 -23.18 -12.56 5.16
C VAL A 157 -24.44 -13.38 4.88
N ASP A 158 -24.57 -13.92 3.67
CA ASP A 158 -25.68 -14.80 3.28
C ASP A 158 -25.70 -16.09 4.10
N ALA A 159 -24.53 -16.65 4.43
CA ALA A 159 -24.42 -17.85 5.25
C ALA A 159 -24.91 -17.60 6.70
N ILE A 160 -24.70 -16.40 7.24
CA ILE A 160 -25.24 -15.97 8.53
C ILE A 160 -26.75 -15.72 8.40
N GLY A 161 -27.17 -14.95 7.40
CA GLY A 161 -28.58 -14.58 7.18
C GLY A 161 -29.50 -15.78 7.00
N LYS A 162 -29.03 -16.86 6.37
CA LYS A 162 -29.79 -18.13 6.21
C LYS A 162 -30.15 -18.81 7.53
N GLN A 163 -29.50 -18.47 8.65
CA GLN A 163 -29.79 -19.02 9.97
C GLN A 163 -30.73 -18.14 10.79
N MET A 164 -31.03 -16.93 10.33
CA MET A 164 -31.90 -16.00 11.04
C MET A 164 -33.33 -16.14 10.53
N HIS A 165 -34.31 -15.98 11.41
CA HIS A 165 -35.69 -15.84 10.98
C HIS A 165 -35.85 -14.48 10.29
N SER A 166 -36.59 -14.42 9.18
CA SER A 166 -36.77 -13.18 8.43
C SER A 166 -37.45 -12.07 9.23
N GLU A 167 -38.23 -12.45 10.25
CA GLU A 167 -38.90 -11.53 11.18
C GLU A 167 -37.95 -10.86 12.18
N ASP A 168 -36.76 -11.45 12.43
CA ASP A 168 -35.73 -10.89 13.31
C ASP A 168 -34.81 -9.89 12.58
N VAL A 169 -34.90 -9.81 11.25
CA VAL A 169 -34.01 -8.99 10.42
C VAL A 169 -34.77 -7.81 9.84
N HIS A 170 -34.53 -6.63 10.41
CA HIS A 170 -35.17 -5.38 9.98
C HIS A 170 -34.23 -4.54 9.11
N LEU A 171 -34.33 -4.71 7.79
CA LEU A 171 -33.63 -3.85 6.83
C LEU A 171 -34.29 -2.48 6.72
N ASN A 172 -33.54 -1.47 6.28
CA ASN A 172 -34.02 -0.08 6.12
C ASN A 172 -34.65 0.52 7.39
N THR A 173 -34.26 0.02 8.57
CA THR A 173 -34.82 0.39 9.87
C THR A 173 -33.71 0.98 10.73
N ALA A 174 -33.35 2.24 10.50
CA ALA A 174 -32.31 2.88 11.30
C ALA A 174 -32.82 3.15 12.73
N ILE A 175 -32.01 2.81 13.73
CA ILE A 175 -32.31 3.12 15.13
C ILE A 175 -31.96 4.58 15.40
N HIS A 176 -32.92 5.33 15.93
CA HIS A 176 -32.77 6.75 16.27
C HIS A 176 -32.32 6.95 17.72
N SER A 177 -32.90 6.21 18.67
CA SER A 177 -32.52 6.29 20.08
C SER A 177 -32.58 4.93 20.78
N VAL A 178 -31.75 4.81 21.82
CA VAL A 178 -31.73 3.68 22.75
C VAL A 178 -31.81 4.28 24.15
N SER A 179 -32.87 3.96 24.88
CA SER A 179 -33.05 4.39 26.27
C SER A 179 -33.20 3.22 27.24
N LYS A 180 -32.80 3.40 28.50
CA LYS A 180 -33.05 2.42 29.57
C LYS A 180 -34.33 2.78 30.31
N ASN A 181 -35.08 1.76 30.73
CA ASN A 181 -36.17 1.89 31.69
C ASN A 181 -35.98 0.84 32.82
N ASP A 182 -36.90 0.81 33.79
CA ASP A 182 -36.80 -0.12 34.92
C ASP A 182 -36.81 -1.59 34.48
N HIS A 183 -37.43 -1.90 33.34
CA HIS A 183 -37.68 -3.26 32.86
C HIS A 183 -36.67 -3.77 31.82
N GLY A 184 -36.00 -2.88 31.09
CA GLY A 184 -35.06 -3.25 30.03
C GLY A 184 -34.48 -2.04 29.32
N VAL A 185 -34.44 -2.15 28.00
CA VAL A 185 -33.96 -1.15 27.05
C VAL A 185 -35.02 -0.95 25.97
N VAL A 186 -35.34 0.31 25.67
CA VAL A 186 -36.28 0.70 24.63
C VAL A 186 -35.50 1.19 23.42
N LEU A 187 -35.73 0.56 22.27
CA LEU A 187 -35.26 1.01 20.97
C LEU A 187 -36.35 1.81 20.28
N LYS A 188 -35.99 2.98 19.75
CA LYS A 188 -36.86 3.75 18.86
C LYS A 188 -36.23 3.84 17.48
N ASP A 189 -36.94 3.37 16.47
CA ASP A 189 -36.48 3.49 15.08
C ASP A 189 -36.84 4.86 14.47
N GLN A 190 -36.30 5.12 13.28
CA GLN A 190 -36.51 6.36 12.51
C GLN A 190 -37.99 6.61 12.14
N HIS A 191 -38.86 5.60 12.23
CA HIS A 191 -40.29 5.72 11.99
C HIS A 191 -41.08 5.97 13.28
N GLY A 192 -40.38 6.05 14.42
CA GLY A 192 -40.96 6.28 15.73
C GLY A 192 -41.51 5.01 16.39
N MET A 193 -41.30 3.83 15.79
CA MET A 193 -41.72 2.57 16.41
C MET A 193 -40.79 2.24 17.57
N GLU A 194 -41.40 1.91 18.71
CA GLU A 194 -40.70 1.52 19.93
C GLU A 194 -40.76 0.01 20.14
N ARG A 195 -39.64 -0.57 20.55
CA ARG A 195 -39.51 -2.00 20.87
C ARG A 195 -38.69 -2.15 22.15
N GLU A 196 -39.12 -3.04 23.04
CA GLU A 196 -38.46 -3.28 24.32
C GLU A 196 -37.64 -4.58 24.27
N PHE A 197 -36.47 -4.55 24.90
CA PHE A 197 -35.54 -5.67 24.99
C PHE A 197 -34.89 -5.74 26.37
N ASP A 198 -34.50 -6.93 26.81
CA ASP A 198 -33.71 -7.08 28.05
C ASP A 198 -32.28 -6.53 27.88
N HIS A 199 -31.72 -6.69 26.67
CA HIS A 199 -30.35 -6.30 26.35
C HIS A 199 -30.22 -5.80 24.91
N VAL A 200 -29.34 -4.83 24.67
CA VAL A 200 -29.01 -4.31 23.34
C VAL A 200 -27.51 -4.37 23.08
N ILE A 201 -27.12 -4.94 21.93
CA ILE A 201 -25.73 -4.91 21.43
C ILE A 201 -25.62 -3.86 20.32
N MET A 202 -24.87 -2.81 20.59
CA MET A 202 -24.54 -1.76 19.62
C MET A 202 -23.34 -2.21 18.77
N ALA A 203 -23.61 -2.58 17.52
CA ALA A 203 -22.60 -2.96 16.53
C ALA A 203 -22.39 -1.86 15.46
N THR A 204 -22.37 -0.60 15.88
CA THR A 204 -22.21 0.58 14.99
C THR A 204 -20.90 1.32 15.27
N HIS A 205 -20.56 2.29 14.42
CA HIS A 205 -19.41 3.17 14.66
C HIS A 205 -19.61 4.00 15.94
N ALA A 206 -18.51 4.39 16.60
CA ALA A 206 -18.54 5.12 17.86
C ALA A 206 -19.43 6.37 17.82
N GLN A 207 -19.32 7.17 16.77
CA GLN A 207 -20.13 8.38 16.55
C GLN A 207 -21.63 8.09 16.40
N VAL A 208 -21.98 6.98 15.74
CA VAL A 208 -23.38 6.54 15.58
C VAL A 208 -23.92 6.05 16.92
N THR A 209 -23.16 5.24 17.64
CA THR A 209 -23.53 4.78 18.99
C THR A 209 -23.73 5.96 19.94
N LEU A 210 -22.79 6.93 19.94
CA LEU A 210 -22.88 8.13 20.76
C LEU A 210 -24.14 8.95 20.45
N ALA A 211 -24.45 9.15 19.17
CA ALA A 211 -25.64 9.89 18.75
C ALA A 211 -26.94 9.21 19.23
N ILE A 212 -27.05 7.88 19.03
CA ILE A 212 -28.22 7.10 19.44
C ILE A 212 -28.41 7.13 20.97
N LEU A 213 -27.33 6.97 21.73
CA LEU A 213 -27.41 6.94 23.19
C LEU A 213 -27.67 8.34 23.80
N ARG A 214 -27.15 9.42 23.18
CA ARG A 214 -27.49 10.80 23.55
C ARG A 214 -28.97 11.08 23.31
N ALA A 215 -29.51 10.65 22.17
CA ALA A 215 -30.93 10.83 21.85
C ALA A 215 -31.85 10.08 22.83
N GLY A 216 -31.40 8.97 23.42
CA GLY A 216 -32.14 8.22 24.43
C GLY A 216 -31.84 8.59 25.89
N GLY A 217 -30.99 9.58 26.14
CA GLY A 217 -30.68 10.06 27.49
C GLY A 217 -30.07 9.02 28.44
N SER A 218 -29.44 7.97 27.90
CA SER A 218 -28.99 6.80 28.67
C SER A 218 -27.47 6.70 28.87
N LEU A 219 -26.77 7.81 28.65
CA LEU A 219 -25.32 7.93 28.87
C LEU A 219 -25.03 8.54 30.24
N ASP A 220 -24.15 7.90 31.00
CA ASP A 220 -23.43 8.59 32.05
C ASP A 220 -22.25 9.39 31.47
N MET A 221 -21.75 10.35 32.24
CA MET A 221 -20.68 11.25 31.78
C MET A 221 -19.34 10.56 31.53
N THR A 222 -19.06 9.42 32.18
CA THR A 222 -17.80 8.69 31.97
C THR A 222 -17.85 7.93 30.65
N ASP A 223 -18.98 7.28 30.38
CA ASP A 223 -19.26 6.54 29.16
C ASP A 223 -19.34 7.46 27.95
N GLU A 224 -19.96 8.63 28.12
CA GLU A 224 -19.98 9.66 27.09
C GLU A 224 -18.58 10.13 26.72
N ASN A 225 -17.72 10.46 27.70
CA ASN A 225 -16.37 10.93 27.42
C ASN A 225 -15.54 9.89 26.65
N ALA A 226 -15.64 8.61 27.02
CA ALA A 226 -14.92 7.56 26.31
C ALA A 226 -15.42 7.38 24.87
N LEU A 227 -16.73 7.51 24.62
CA LEU A 227 -17.27 7.46 23.27
C LEU A 227 -16.87 8.69 22.44
N VAL A 228 -16.93 9.89 23.02
CA VAL A 228 -16.48 11.13 22.38
C VAL A 228 -15.01 11.02 21.96
N ASP A 229 -14.15 10.51 22.85
CA ASP A 229 -12.73 10.28 22.59
C ASP A 229 -12.49 9.28 21.43
N SER A 230 -13.50 8.47 21.07
CA SER A 230 -13.48 7.48 19.99
C SER A 230 -14.10 7.96 18.66
N CYS A 231 -14.52 9.23 18.59
CA CYS A 231 -15.24 9.80 17.44
C CYS A 231 -14.34 10.52 16.42
N ASP A 232 -13.02 10.28 16.43
CA ASP A 232 -12.11 10.78 15.37
C ASP A 232 -12.10 9.79 14.19
N TRP A 233 -12.67 10.19 13.05
CA TRP A 233 -12.86 9.34 11.87
C TRP A 233 -12.44 10.08 10.59
N SER A 234 -11.95 9.33 9.62
CA SER A 234 -11.69 9.80 8.26
C SER A 234 -12.71 9.17 7.33
N ASP A 235 -13.41 9.98 6.57
CA ASP A 235 -14.21 9.51 5.45
C ASP A 235 -13.32 9.22 4.24
N PHE A 236 -13.77 8.35 3.34
CA PHE A 236 -13.19 8.14 2.02
C PHE A 236 -14.20 7.55 1.03
N GLU A 237 -13.94 7.75 -0.26
CA GLU A 237 -14.76 7.19 -1.33
C GLU A 237 -13.96 6.16 -2.14
N ILE A 238 -14.56 5.01 -2.42
CA ILE A 238 -14.08 4.05 -3.39
C ILE A 238 -14.92 4.20 -4.66
N THR A 239 -14.27 4.52 -5.77
CA THR A 239 -14.88 4.48 -7.10
C THR A 239 -14.50 3.17 -7.78
N MET A 240 -15.50 2.38 -8.17
CA MET A 240 -15.32 1.18 -8.99
C MET A 240 -15.37 1.58 -10.47
N HIS A 241 -14.35 1.25 -11.25
CA HIS A 241 -14.22 1.67 -12.65
C HIS A 241 -13.36 0.70 -13.48
N TRP A 242 -13.22 0.97 -14.77
CA TRP A 242 -12.31 0.27 -15.68
C TRP A 242 -11.26 1.20 -16.34
N ASP A 243 -11.17 2.46 -15.91
CA ASP A 243 -10.19 3.42 -16.42
C ASP A 243 -8.74 3.09 -16.02
N ASP A 244 -7.91 2.73 -17.02
CA ASP A 244 -6.53 2.27 -16.82
C ASP A 244 -5.53 3.39 -16.48
N ARG A 245 -5.94 4.67 -16.65
CA ARG A 245 -5.10 5.85 -16.33
C ARG A 245 -4.70 5.94 -14.86
N LEU A 246 -5.45 5.29 -13.97
CA LEU A 246 -5.21 5.23 -12.53
C LEU A 246 -4.30 4.07 -12.11
N MET A 247 -3.83 3.26 -13.06
CA MET A 247 -2.85 2.20 -12.83
C MET A 247 -1.43 2.70 -13.15
N PRO A 248 -0.38 2.13 -12.53
CA PRO A 248 0.99 2.41 -12.93
C PRO A 248 1.20 2.21 -14.44
N GLU A 249 1.87 3.16 -15.08
CA GLU A 249 2.15 3.12 -16.53
C GLU A 249 2.92 1.86 -16.93
N LYS A 250 3.90 1.47 -16.10
CA LYS A 250 4.69 0.26 -16.31
C LYS A 250 3.97 -0.97 -15.76
N GLU A 251 3.61 -1.88 -16.64
CA GLU A 251 2.99 -3.16 -16.27
C GLU A 251 3.82 -3.97 -15.26
N THR A 252 5.15 -3.91 -15.37
CA THR A 252 6.06 -4.62 -14.46
C THR A 252 5.95 -4.16 -13.01
N VAL A 253 5.44 -2.95 -12.76
CA VAL A 253 5.23 -2.39 -11.43
C VAL A 253 3.87 -2.79 -10.87
N ARG A 254 2.86 -2.97 -11.73
CA ARG A 254 1.46 -3.13 -11.33
C ARG A 254 1.29 -4.25 -10.30
N GLY A 255 0.88 -3.87 -9.10
CA GLY A 255 0.46 -4.76 -8.03
C GLY A 255 -1.04 -5.03 -8.07
N ALA A 256 -1.52 -5.84 -7.14
CA ALA A 256 -2.93 -5.89 -6.78
C ALA A 256 -3.36 -4.61 -6.02
N TRP A 257 -2.40 -3.96 -5.35
CA TRP A 257 -2.56 -2.74 -4.55
C TRP A 257 -1.58 -1.69 -5.09
N ASN A 258 -2.09 -0.64 -5.74
CA ASN A 258 -1.26 0.35 -6.45
C ASN A 258 -1.43 1.73 -5.85
N THR A 259 -0.46 2.20 -5.08
CA THR A 259 -0.53 3.49 -4.39
C THR A 259 0.20 4.57 -5.18
N THR A 260 -0.47 5.70 -5.38
CA THR A 260 0.12 6.90 -5.97
C THR A 260 0.42 7.91 -4.86
N VAL A 261 1.67 8.36 -4.79
CA VAL A 261 2.12 9.38 -3.84
C VAL A 261 2.35 10.68 -4.61
N SER A 262 1.53 11.69 -4.32
CA SER A 262 1.67 13.03 -4.89
C SER A 262 2.38 13.97 -3.92
N ASP A 263 2.89 15.12 -4.38
CA ASP A 263 3.48 16.13 -3.46
C ASP A 263 2.45 16.70 -2.49
N ALA A 264 1.17 16.73 -2.89
CA ALA A 264 0.08 17.11 -1.99
C ALA A 264 -0.15 16.04 -0.89
N SER A 265 0.42 14.85 -1.04
CA SER A 265 0.26 13.73 -0.11
C SER A 265 1.23 13.79 1.08
N ILE A 266 2.38 14.46 0.96
CA ILE A 266 3.45 14.44 1.97
C ILE A 266 4.12 15.82 2.09
N GLY A 267 3.92 16.53 3.20
CA GLY A 267 4.50 17.86 3.47
C GLY A 267 3.85 18.61 4.65
N GLU A 268 4.40 19.77 5.04
CA GLU A 268 3.86 20.64 6.11
C GLU A 268 2.65 21.47 5.64
N GLU A 269 2.53 21.75 4.33
CA GLU A 269 1.39 22.44 3.69
C GLU A 269 0.35 21.48 3.12
N VAL A 270 0.18 20.31 3.74
CA VAL A 270 -0.87 19.36 3.35
C VAL A 270 -2.20 19.89 3.88
N ASP A 271 -3.11 20.26 2.98
CA ASP A 271 -4.50 20.56 3.35
C ASP A 271 -5.10 19.33 4.05
N PRO A 272 -5.38 19.39 5.36
CA PRO A 272 -5.89 18.25 6.11
C PRO A 272 -7.31 17.84 5.67
N THR A 273 -7.98 18.68 4.87
CA THR A 273 -9.30 18.38 4.29
C THR A 273 -9.21 17.62 2.97
N ARG A 274 -8.05 17.63 2.30
CA ARG A 274 -7.85 16.84 1.09
C ARG A 274 -7.40 15.43 1.44
N GLN A 275 -8.16 14.45 0.98
CA GLN A 275 -7.86 13.04 1.16
C GLN A 275 -6.75 12.63 0.18
N ASN A 276 -5.52 12.99 0.49
CA ASN A 276 -4.38 12.86 -0.43
C ASN A 276 -3.81 11.43 -0.50
N MET A 277 -4.65 10.43 -0.27
CA MET A 277 -4.33 9.02 -0.42
C MET A 277 -5.06 8.48 -1.65
N GLU A 278 -4.31 8.07 -2.65
CA GLU A 278 -4.85 7.34 -3.80
C GLU A 278 -4.28 5.92 -3.81
N VAL A 279 -5.16 4.93 -3.74
CA VAL A 279 -4.83 3.54 -4.07
C VAL A 279 -5.81 3.00 -5.09
N THR A 280 -5.28 2.38 -6.14
CA THR A 280 -6.05 1.62 -7.12
C THR A 280 -5.87 0.12 -6.86
N PHE A 281 -6.97 -0.53 -6.49
CA PHE A 281 -7.05 -1.98 -6.33
C PHE A 281 -7.35 -2.65 -7.66
N ASP A 282 -6.52 -3.63 -8.05
CA ASP A 282 -6.80 -4.50 -9.18
C ASP A 282 -7.74 -5.64 -8.73
N MET A 283 -9.04 -5.43 -8.92
CA MET A 283 -10.07 -6.34 -8.43
C MET A 283 -10.03 -7.67 -9.17
N ASN A 284 -9.54 -7.70 -10.42
CA ASN A 284 -9.30 -8.95 -11.14
C ASN A 284 -8.31 -9.83 -10.37
N SER A 285 -7.18 -9.27 -9.95
CA SER A 285 -6.13 -9.97 -9.20
C SER A 285 -6.57 -10.31 -7.76
N LEU A 286 -7.33 -9.42 -7.10
CA LEU A 286 -7.77 -9.65 -5.72
C LEU A 286 -8.82 -10.75 -5.59
N HIS A 287 -9.72 -10.87 -6.58
CA HIS A 287 -10.84 -11.79 -6.53
C HIS A 287 -10.76 -12.93 -7.55
N ASN A 288 -9.65 -13.05 -8.28
CA ASN A 288 -9.47 -13.97 -9.40
C ASN A 288 -10.60 -13.87 -10.44
N PHE A 289 -11.04 -12.65 -10.75
CA PHE A 289 -12.03 -12.43 -11.81
C PHE A 289 -11.32 -12.47 -13.18
N PRO A 290 -11.68 -13.41 -14.08
CA PRO A 290 -11.05 -13.52 -15.40
C PRO A 290 -11.19 -12.23 -16.19
N ARG A 291 -10.06 -11.62 -16.54
CA ARG A 291 -10.02 -10.33 -17.24
C ARG A 291 -10.54 -10.46 -18.67
N GLU A 292 -10.46 -11.65 -19.25
CA GLU A 292 -10.96 -11.98 -20.59
C GLU A 292 -12.49 -11.96 -20.65
N ILE A 293 -13.16 -12.19 -19.50
CA ILE A 293 -14.62 -12.21 -19.38
C ILE A 293 -15.15 -10.85 -18.96
N TYR A 294 -14.51 -10.24 -17.95
CA TYR A 294 -15.04 -9.03 -17.30
C TYR A 294 -14.35 -7.74 -17.72
N GLY A 295 -13.25 -7.83 -18.48
CA GLY A 295 -12.36 -6.70 -18.70
C GLY A 295 -11.66 -6.26 -17.41
N ASN A 296 -11.17 -5.02 -17.44
CA ASN A 296 -10.49 -4.41 -16.31
C ASN A 296 -11.49 -4.03 -15.22
N LEU A 297 -11.26 -4.49 -14.00
CA LEU A 297 -12.05 -4.14 -12.82
C LEU A 297 -11.13 -3.51 -11.78
N TYR A 298 -11.30 -2.22 -11.58
CA TYR A 298 -10.52 -1.43 -10.63
C TYR A 298 -11.42 -0.83 -9.56
N GLY A 299 -10.86 -0.66 -8.37
CA GLY A 299 -11.45 0.14 -7.30
C GLY A 299 -10.42 1.16 -6.81
N THR A 300 -10.66 2.45 -7.02
CA THR A 300 -9.75 3.51 -6.58
C THR A 300 -10.32 4.27 -5.40
N VAL A 301 -9.53 4.35 -4.32
CA VAL A 301 -9.79 5.24 -3.19
C VAL A 301 -9.40 6.66 -3.58
N ASN A 302 -10.35 7.60 -3.44
CA ASN A 302 -10.13 9.04 -3.62
C ASN A 302 -9.33 9.39 -4.89
N PRO A 303 -9.86 9.07 -6.08
CA PRO A 303 -9.14 9.26 -7.34
C PRO A 303 -8.71 10.72 -7.50
N SER A 304 -7.42 10.93 -7.76
CA SER A 304 -6.78 12.24 -7.94
C SER A 304 -7.16 12.90 -9.26
N ILE A 305 -7.59 12.09 -10.23
CA ILE A 305 -8.11 12.53 -11.52
C ILE A 305 -9.60 12.24 -11.63
N GLN A 306 -10.30 13.08 -12.38
CA GLN A 306 -11.69 12.81 -12.72
C GLN A 306 -11.76 11.61 -13.68
N ILE A 307 -12.40 10.55 -13.20
CA ILE A 307 -12.73 9.37 -14.01
C ILE A 307 -13.92 9.75 -14.90
N ASP A 308 -13.84 9.36 -16.17
CA ASP A 308 -14.97 9.48 -17.10
C ASP A 308 -16.18 8.72 -16.54
N GLU A 309 -17.34 9.37 -16.42
CA GLU A 309 -18.57 8.78 -15.87
C GLU A 309 -19.00 7.51 -16.62
N SER A 310 -18.72 7.40 -17.91
CA SER A 310 -19.00 6.20 -18.70
C SER A 310 -18.14 4.99 -18.29
N LYS A 311 -17.06 5.23 -17.54
CA LYS A 311 -16.15 4.20 -17.05
C LYS A 311 -16.42 3.76 -15.62
N ILE A 312 -17.42 4.33 -14.96
CA ILE A 312 -17.70 4.10 -13.54
C ILE A 312 -18.84 3.10 -13.38
N PHE A 313 -18.60 2.08 -12.57
CA PHE A 313 -19.62 1.10 -12.15
C PHE A 313 -20.40 1.60 -10.93
N GLN A 314 -19.69 2.11 -9.92
CA GLN A 314 -20.28 2.49 -8.64
C GLN A 314 -19.34 3.40 -7.84
N ARG A 315 -19.91 4.25 -6.98
CA ARG A 315 -19.21 4.98 -5.93
C ARG A 315 -19.73 4.56 -4.57
N LEU A 316 -18.82 4.33 -3.64
CA LEU A 316 -19.13 3.86 -2.29
C LEU A 316 -18.39 4.74 -1.28
N ARG A 317 -19.11 5.22 -0.26
CA ARG A 317 -18.53 6.03 0.81
C ARG A 317 -18.37 5.22 2.07
N PHE A 318 -17.23 5.39 2.72
CA PHE A 318 -16.85 4.68 3.92
C PHE A 318 -16.23 5.66 4.92
N SER A 319 -16.11 5.20 6.17
CA SER A 319 -15.39 5.90 7.23
C SER A 319 -14.51 4.91 7.97
N THR A 320 -13.33 5.34 8.38
CA THR A 320 -12.36 4.56 9.15
C THR A 320 -11.95 5.35 10.41
N PRO A 321 -11.74 4.71 11.57
CA PRO A 321 -11.29 5.41 12.75
C PRO A 321 -9.84 5.89 12.57
N ILE A 322 -9.55 7.09 13.06
CA ILE A 322 -8.18 7.59 13.11
C ILE A 322 -7.54 7.07 14.41
N PHE A 323 -6.46 6.31 14.27
CA PHE A 323 -5.72 5.81 15.42
C PHE A 323 -4.98 6.95 16.10
N THR A 324 -5.39 7.29 17.31
CA THR A 324 -4.77 8.33 18.14
C THR A 324 -4.48 7.80 19.53
N PRO A 325 -3.56 8.40 20.31
CA PRO A 325 -3.41 8.09 21.73
C PRO A 325 -4.72 8.23 22.52
N ARG A 326 -5.60 9.16 22.09
CA ARG A 326 -6.93 9.37 22.66
C ARG A 326 -7.83 8.16 22.43
N LEU A 327 -7.89 7.64 21.20
CA LEU A 327 -8.65 6.41 20.89
C LEU A 327 -8.14 5.23 21.72
N LEU A 328 -6.82 5.05 21.86
CA LEU A 328 -6.27 3.96 22.70
C LEU A 328 -6.69 4.08 24.17
N LYS A 329 -6.68 5.29 24.72
CA LYS A 329 -7.15 5.54 26.09
C LYS A 329 -8.65 5.25 26.20
N ALA A 330 -9.44 5.65 25.21
CA ALA A 330 -10.87 5.36 25.16
C ALA A 330 -11.14 3.85 25.10
N GLN A 331 -10.47 3.12 24.21
CA GLN A 331 -10.54 1.66 24.11
C GLN A 331 -10.18 1.00 25.45
N ASN A 332 -9.12 1.43 26.12
CA ASN A 332 -8.74 0.90 27.43
C ASN A 332 -9.83 1.12 28.49
N ARG A 333 -10.47 2.29 28.52
CA ARG A 333 -11.61 2.57 29.42
C ARG A 333 -12.79 1.68 29.10
N LEU A 334 -13.20 1.71 27.83
CA LEU A 334 -14.31 0.95 27.26
C LEU A 334 -14.17 -0.56 27.49
N ASN A 335 -12.95 -1.10 27.37
CA ASN A 335 -12.66 -2.52 27.54
C ASN A 335 -12.51 -2.94 29.02
N ARG A 336 -12.04 -2.04 29.91
CA ARG A 336 -11.88 -2.35 31.35
C ARG A 336 -13.18 -2.28 32.12
N ASN A 337 -14.04 -1.34 31.77
CA ASN A 337 -15.23 -1.07 32.57
C ASN A 337 -16.40 -2.03 32.26
N ASP A 338 -16.19 -3.10 31.48
CA ASP A 338 -17.24 -3.97 30.94
C ASP A 338 -18.43 -3.17 30.34
N MET A 339 -18.18 -1.92 29.93
CA MET A 339 -19.19 -0.87 29.73
C MET A 339 -20.35 -1.38 28.89
N ILE A 340 -21.57 -1.42 29.44
CA ILE A 340 -22.20 -0.34 30.21
C ILE A 340 -22.39 -0.70 31.68
N ARG A 341 -22.20 0.28 32.57
CA ARG A 341 -22.17 0.17 34.05
C ARG A 341 -23.51 -0.30 34.68
N ASP A 342 -24.39 -0.80 33.85
CA ASP A 342 -25.70 -1.38 34.08
C ASP A 342 -25.93 -2.33 32.89
N SER A 343 -25.97 -3.63 33.16
CA SER A 343 -25.55 -4.72 32.27
C SER A 343 -26.41 -4.97 31.02
N ARG A 344 -27.19 -3.98 30.55
CA ARG A 344 -28.25 -4.13 29.53
C ARG A 344 -27.90 -3.55 28.16
N ILE A 345 -26.82 -2.79 28.04
CA ILE A 345 -26.35 -2.32 26.73
C ILE A 345 -24.88 -2.68 26.60
N SER A 346 -24.45 -3.14 25.44
CA SER A 346 -23.04 -3.46 25.17
C SER A 346 -22.62 -2.91 23.83
N ILE A 347 -21.35 -2.57 23.69
CA ILE A 347 -20.82 -1.92 22.48
C ILE A 347 -19.71 -2.80 21.91
N VAL A 348 -19.88 -3.23 20.66
CA VAL A 348 -18.95 -4.09 19.93
C VAL A 348 -18.54 -3.44 18.62
N GLY A 349 -17.50 -3.95 17.96
CA GLY A 349 -17.07 -3.49 16.65
C GLY A 349 -15.55 -3.38 16.53
N ALA A 350 -15.08 -3.32 15.29
CA ALA A 350 -13.64 -3.30 14.96
C ALA A 350 -12.88 -2.15 15.66
N TRP A 351 -13.52 -0.98 15.77
CA TRP A 351 -12.95 0.23 16.37
C TRP A 351 -12.66 0.11 17.88
N ARG A 352 -13.15 -0.94 18.54
CA ARG A 352 -12.81 -1.26 19.94
C ARG A 352 -11.42 -1.87 20.11
N ARG A 353 -10.77 -2.27 19.00
CA ARG A 353 -9.45 -2.90 18.95
C ARG A 353 -8.62 -2.28 17.80
N LEU A 354 -8.06 -3.07 16.90
CA LEU A 354 -7.15 -2.59 15.84
C LEU A 354 -7.84 -2.30 14.50
N GLY A 355 -9.18 -2.29 14.45
CA GLY A 355 -9.93 -1.91 13.26
C GLY A 355 -10.01 -3.01 12.19
N SER A 356 -9.57 -4.24 12.48
CA SER A 356 -9.64 -5.34 11.50
C SER A 356 -11.01 -6.02 11.44
N HIS A 357 -11.25 -6.81 10.39
CA HIS A 357 -12.42 -7.69 10.36
C HIS A 357 -12.38 -8.71 11.51
N GLU A 358 -11.22 -9.28 11.81
CA GLU A 358 -11.06 -10.21 12.94
C GLU A 358 -11.49 -9.56 14.27
N ASP A 359 -11.13 -8.29 14.50
CA ASP A 359 -11.54 -7.55 15.69
C ASP A 359 -13.07 -7.39 15.80
N ALA A 360 -13.76 -7.13 14.68
CA ALA A 360 -15.21 -7.08 14.67
C ALA A 360 -15.83 -8.44 15.06
N TRP A 361 -15.30 -9.54 14.52
CA TRP A 361 -15.75 -10.89 14.84
C TRP A 361 -15.50 -11.25 16.31
N ILE A 362 -14.28 -10.99 16.82
CA ILE A 362 -13.91 -11.28 18.20
C ILE A 362 -14.83 -10.51 19.16
N THR A 363 -14.99 -9.20 18.97
CA THR A 363 -15.80 -8.38 19.89
C THR A 363 -17.27 -8.80 19.93
N GLY A 364 -17.85 -9.15 18.77
CA GLY A 364 -19.22 -9.67 18.69
C GLY A 364 -19.38 -11.04 19.36
N LEU A 365 -18.48 -11.98 19.06
CA LEU A 365 -18.51 -13.33 19.63
C LEU A 365 -18.23 -13.36 21.14
N GLU A 366 -17.31 -12.52 21.62
CA GLU A 366 -17.04 -12.35 23.05
C GLU A 366 -18.30 -11.90 23.78
N GLN A 367 -19.04 -10.93 23.21
CA GLN A 367 -20.29 -10.46 23.81
C GLN A 367 -21.41 -11.49 23.74
N ALA A 368 -21.56 -12.19 22.62
CA ALA A 368 -22.53 -13.28 22.49
C ALA A 368 -22.30 -14.35 23.57
N ARG A 369 -21.03 -14.75 23.79
CA ARG A 369 -20.66 -15.70 24.84
C ARG A 369 -20.96 -15.18 26.25
N LYS A 370 -20.73 -13.89 26.52
CA LYS A 370 -21.10 -13.25 27.81
C LYS A 370 -22.61 -13.34 28.07
N LEU A 371 -23.43 -13.33 27.03
CA LEU A 371 -24.89 -13.49 27.10
C LEU A 371 -25.35 -14.97 27.04
N GLY A 372 -24.42 -15.92 27.10
CA GLY A 372 -24.73 -17.35 27.20
C GLY A 372 -24.79 -18.11 25.87
N ALA A 373 -24.38 -17.50 24.75
CA ALA A 373 -24.29 -18.21 23.47
C ALA A 373 -23.18 -19.29 23.52
N ASP A 374 -23.51 -20.48 23.01
CA ASP A 374 -22.53 -21.55 22.79
C ASP A 374 -21.86 -21.37 21.42
N LEU A 375 -20.53 -21.30 21.41
CA LEU A 375 -19.77 -21.03 20.20
C LEU A 375 -19.24 -22.33 19.61
N PRO A 376 -19.44 -22.59 18.30
CA PRO A 376 -19.01 -23.85 17.68
C PRO A 376 -17.49 -23.97 17.50
N PHE A 377 -16.73 -22.94 17.88
CA PHE A 377 -15.27 -22.90 17.85
C PHE A 377 -14.74 -21.90 18.87
N THR A 378 -13.46 -22.07 19.26
CA THR A 378 -12.81 -21.14 20.18
C THR A 378 -12.48 -19.82 19.49
N ILE A 379 -12.67 -18.72 20.23
CA ILE A 379 -12.17 -17.40 19.85
C ILE A 379 -10.66 -17.41 20.08
N ASP A 380 -9.90 -17.22 19.01
CA ASP A 380 -8.45 -17.10 19.11
C ASP A 380 -8.11 -15.61 19.11
N GLU A 381 -7.41 -15.16 20.15
CA GLU A 381 -6.79 -13.86 20.09
C GLU A 381 -5.55 -13.95 19.20
N ALA A 382 -5.74 -13.72 17.91
CA ALA A 382 -4.68 -13.64 16.93
C ALA A 382 -3.55 -12.72 17.43
N MET A 383 -2.45 -13.36 17.84
CA MET A 383 -1.18 -12.79 18.31
C MET A 383 -1.23 -11.82 19.51
N ARG A 384 -1.65 -12.29 20.69
CA ARG A 384 -1.11 -11.71 21.94
C ARG A 384 0.35 -12.08 22.18
N THR A 385 0.82 -13.22 21.64
CA THR A 385 2.22 -13.62 21.72
C THR A 385 2.95 -13.21 20.46
N VAL A 386 3.81 -12.19 20.59
CA VAL A 386 4.78 -11.83 19.55
C VAL A 386 5.72 -13.02 19.39
N ASP A 387 5.64 -13.72 18.26
CA ASP A 387 6.55 -14.82 17.98
C ASP A 387 7.92 -14.24 17.63
N LYS A 388 8.77 -14.09 18.65
CA LYS A 388 10.11 -13.51 18.51
C LYS A 388 11.01 -14.35 17.62
N SER A 389 10.68 -15.62 17.35
CA SER A 389 11.47 -16.51 16.48
C SER A 389 11.45 -16.08 15.02
N VAL A 390 10.37 -15.39 14.60
CA VAL A 390 10.20 -14.88 13.23
C VAL A 390 11.15 -13.70 12.94
N LEU A 391 11.73 -13.12 13.98
CA LEU A 391 12.63 -11.96 13.92
C LEU A 391 13.97 -12.19 14.63
N SER A 392 14.22 -13.39 15.18
CA SER A 392 15.40 -13.67 15.97
C SER A 392 16.67 -13.76 15.12
N GLY A 393 17.47 -12.70 15.15
CA GLY A 393 18.73 -12.81 15.90
C GLY A 393 20.06 -12.66 15.17
N VAL A 394 20.14 -12.60 13.85
CA VAL A 394 21.44 -12.43 13.15
C VAL A 394 21.41 -11.42 12.00
N THR A 395 20.23 -11.04 11.50
CA THR A 395 20.13 -10.31 10.24
C THR A 395 20.42 -8.82 10.35
N ALA A 396 20.02 -8.11 11.40
CA ALA A 396 20.19 -6.65 11.45
C ALA A 396 21.67 -6.21 11.52
N TYR A 397 22.46 -6.76 12.45
CA TYR A 397 23.90 -6.47 12.54
C TYR A 397 24.69 -7.00 11.33
N ALA A 398 24.32 -8.18 10.80
CA ALA A 398 24.93 -8.68 9.58
C ALA A 398 24.56 -7.80 8.37
N LEU A 399 23.33 -7.29 8.28
CA LEU A 399 22.92 -6.35 7.23
C LEU A 399 23.56 -4.98 7.39
N GLU A 400 23.75 -4.46 8.60
CA GLU A 400 24.52 -3.24 8.83
C GLU A 400 25.97 -3.41 8.39
N SER A 401 26.57 -4.55 8.74
CA SER A 401 27.93 -4.89 8.33
C SER A 401 28.04 -5.09 6.82
N VAL A 402 27.05 -5.72 6.18
CA VAL A 402 26.98 -5.91 4.73
C VAL A 402 26.68 -4.60 4.01
N HIS A 403 25.82 -3.73 4.55
CA HIS A 403 25.52 -2.42 3.99
C HIS A 403 26.74 -1.51 4.06
N PHE A 404 27.42 -1.48 5.21
CA PHE A 404 28.68 -0.76 5.38
C PHE A 404 29.76 -1.31 4.44
N ALA A 405 29.91 -2.64 4.34
CA ALA A 405 30.83 -3.27 3.41
C ALA A 405 30.48 -2.97 1.94
N ALA A 406 29.20 -3.00 1.58
CA ALA A 406 28.73 -2.68 0.23
C ALA A 406 28.94 -1.20 -0.12
N GLN A 407 28.76 -0.29 0.84
CA GLN A 407 29.10 1.13 0.68
C GLN A 407 30.61 1.30 0.46
N LEU A 408 31.45 0.62 1.24
CA LEU A 408 32.90 0.65 1.07
C LEU A 408 33.32 0.08 -0.28
N ILE A 409 32.72 -1.03 -0.72
CA ILE A 409 32.98 -1.63 -2.04
C ILE A 409 32.54 -0.68 -3.15
N TRP A 410 31.37 -0.06 -3.03
CA TRP A 410 30.86 0.89 -4.02
C TRP A 410 31.76 2.13 -4.12
N ILE A 411 32.17 2.70 -2.98
CA ILE A 411 33.15 3.79 -2.93
C ILE A 411 34.46 3.36 -3.58
N ALA A 412 34.98 2.18 -3.24
CA ALA A 412 36.22 1.66 -3.81
C ALA A 412 36.12 1.46 -5.33
N CYS A 413 35.03 0.87 -5.82
CA CYS A 413 34.77 0.70 -7.25
C CYS A 413 34.64 2.05 -7.96
N PHE A 414 33.92 3.01 -7.39
CA PHE A 414 33.75 4.34 -7.95
C PHE A 414 35.10 5.10 -8.01
N SER A 415 35.89 5.05 -6.95
CA SER A 415 37.24 5.62 -6.91
C SER A 415 38.17 4.94 -7.92
N PHE A 416 38.08 3.62 -8.09
CA PHE A 416 38.88 2.87 -9.05
C PHE A 416 38.53 3.24 -10.51
N VAL A 417 37.24 3.32 -10.84
CA VAL A 417 36.79 3.76 -12.17
C VAL A 417 37.20 5.22 -12.43
N SER A 418 37.08 6.09 -11.43
CA SER A 418 37.50 7.49 -11.54
C SER A 418 39.02 7.62 -11.74
N LEU A 419 39.81 6.78 -11.06
CA LEU A 419 41.26 6.71 -11.25
C LEU A 419 41.62 6.21 -12.65
N LEU A 420 40.96 5.16 -13.14
CA LEU A 420 41.17 4.68 -14.51
C LEU A 420 40.80 5.74 -15.54
N ALA A 421 39.68 6.46 -15.35
CA ALA A 421 39.29 7.55 -16.23
C ALA A 421 40.32 8.70 -16.21
N TRP A 422 40.87 9.04 -15.04
CA TRP A 422 41.94 10.03 -14.91
C TRP A 422 43.23 9.56 -15.60
N ILE A 423 43.66 8.31 -15.38
CA ILE A 423 44.83 7.72 -16.05
C ILE A 423 44.64 7.75 -17.58
N TRP A 424 43.47 7.34 -18.07
CA TRP A 424 43.16 7.38 -19.50
C TRP A 424 43.16 8.81 -20.05
N SER A 425 42.62 9.76 -19.30
CA SER A 425 42.66 11.18 -19.66
C SER A 425 44.12 11.66 -19.78
N SER A 426 44.97 11.39 -18.78
CA SER A 426 46.39 11.76 -18.80
C SER A 426 47.18 11.04 -19.91
N ILE A 427 46.86 9.78 -20.20
CA ILE A 427 47.46 9.08 -21.34
C ILE A 427 47.08 9.80 -22.63
N ILE A 428 45.82 10.20 -22.82
CA ILE A 428 45.35 10.87 -24.03
C ILE A 428 45.89 12.30 -24.16
N THR A 429 45.95 13.07 -23.06
CA THR A 429 46.33 14.49 -23.10
C THR A 429 47.83 14.72 -23.07
N ASP A 430 48.57 13.88 -22.35
CA ASP A 430 49.97 14.16 -22.02
C ASP A 430 50.92 13.18 -22.72
N ILE A 431 50.56 11.89 -22.77
CA ILE A 431 51.45 10.82 -23.27
C ILE A 431 51.25 10.58 -24.78
N LEU A 432 50.01 10.51 -25.25
CA LEU A 432 49.67 10.24 -26.64
C LEU A 432 50.25 11.30 -27.60
N PRO A 433 50.24 12.61 -27.27
CA PRO A 433 50.87 13.62 -28.12
C PRO A 433 52.39 13.50 -28.18
N LEU A 434 53.05 13.08 -27.09
CA LEU A 434 54.50 12.82 -27.06
C LEU A 434 54.88 11.61 -27.94
N ILE A 435 54.10 10.52 -27.86
CA ILE A 435 54.30 9.32 -28.69
C ILE A 435 54.06 9.64 -30.19
N LEU A 436 53.04 10.45 -30.48
CA LEU A 436 52.74 10.90 -31.85
C LEU A 436 53.75 11.94 -32.37
N ALA A 437 54.38 12.72 -31.49
CA ALA A 437 55.43 13.67 -31.83
C ALA A 437 56.81 13.02 -32.04
N GLU A 438 57.08 11.86 -31.43
CA GLU A 438 58.30 11.05 -31.66
C GLU A 438 58.19 10.11 -32.87
N THR A 439 57.03 10.06 -33.55
CA THR A 439 56.82 9.28 -34.77
C THR A 439 56.73 10.10 -36.08
N PRO A 440 57.59 11.10 -36.36
CA PRO A 440 57.83 11.50 -37.73
C PRO A 440 58.86 10.52 -38.32
N HIS A 441 58.47 9.79 -39.38
CA HIS A 441 59.31 9.15 -40.42
C HIS A 441 59.16 7.65 -40.70
N ALA A 442 58.29 6.88 -40.04
CA ALA A 442 58.11 5.47 -40.40
C ALA A 442 57.05 5.21 -41.49
N TRP A 443 56.07 6.09 -41.67
CA TRP A 443 54.91 5.84 -42.56
C TRP A 443 55.03 6.40 -44.00
N ILE A 444 56.03 7.23 -44.30
CA ILE A 444 56.21 7.83 -45.64
C ILE A 444 57.12 6.98 -46.55
N ARG A 445 57.73 5.89 -46.08
CA ARG A 445 58.64 5.05 -46.89
C ARG A 445 58.05 3.78 -47.51
N SER A 446 56.80 3.42 -47.22
CA SER A 446 56.18 2.20 -47.78
C SER A 446 55.31 2.44 -49.02
N SER A 447 55.00 3.69 -49.37
CA SER A 447 54.21 4.03 -50.58
C SER A 447 55.06 4.40 -51.82
N GLN A 448 56.39 4.44 -51.71
CA GLN A 448 57.30 4.74 -52.84
C GLN A 448 58.01 3.50 -53.42
N LEU A 449 57.74 2.29 -52.90
CA LEU A 449 58.38 1.04 -53.36
C LEU A 449 57.48 0.16 -54.24
N VAL A 450 56.28 0.61 -54.63
CA VAL A 450 55.35 -0.15 -55.49
C VAL A 450 55.27 0.38 -56.94
N PHE A 451 55.95 1.47 -57.28
CA PHE A 451 55.88 2.09 -58.63
C PHE A 451 57.15 1.95 -59.48
N ALA A 452 57.92 0.87 -59.33
CA ALA A 452 59.11 0.64 -60.15
C ALA A 452 59.32 -0.82 -60.56
N SER A 453 58.30 -1.46 -61.13
CA SER A 453 58.53 -2.57 -62.06
C SER A 453 57.32 -2.78 -62.96
N GLU A 454 57.60 -3.03 -64.24
CA GLU A 454 56.68 -3.53 -65.28
C GLU A 454 56.07 -2.49 -66.24
N ASN A 455 56.95 -1.97 -67.09
CA ASN A 455 56.66 -1.81 -68.51
C ASN A 455 56.45 -3.21 -69.12
N TRP A 456 55.21 -3.63 -69.40
CA TRP A 456 54.88 -4.57 -70.48
C TRP A 456 53.41 -4.36 -70.87
N LEU A 457 53.19 -3.57 -71.94
CA LEU A 457 51.94 -3.60 -72.72
C LEU A 457 51.98 -4.80 -73.68
N PRO A 458 50.81 -5.30 -74.10
CA PRO A 458 50.40 -4.90 -75.44
C PRO A 458 48.93 -4.48 -75.56
N GLU A 459 48.75 -3.67 -76.59
CA GLU A 459 47.56 -3.04 -77.14
C GLU A 459 46.33 -3.97 -77.30
N PHE A 460 45.13 -3.42 -77.12
CA PHE A 460 43.99 -3.76 -77.98
C PHE A 460 43.08 -2.52 -78.20
N LYS A 461 42.73 -2.31 -79.47
CA LYS A 461 41.96 -1.18 -80.03
C LYS A 461 40.44 -1.27 -79.75
N PRO A 462 39.70 -0.16 -79.94
CA PRO A 462 38.29 -0.03 -79.58
C PRO A 462 37.32 -0.22 -80.77
N GLU A 463 36.15 -0.78 -80.51
CA GLU A 463 34.93 -0.64 -81.33
C GLU A 463 33.77 -0.40 -80.34
N GLY A 464 33.10 0.77 -80.36
CA GLY A 464 31.84 1.00 -81.08
C GLY A 464 30.66 0.43 -80.28
N VAL A 465 29.61 1.15 -79.86
CA VAL A 465 28.62 1.83 -80.71
C VAL A 465 27.56 2.52 -79.80
N THR A 466 27.29 3.80 -80.08
CA THR A 466 26.06 4.63 -79.95
C THR A 466 25.00 4.29 -78.88
N SER A 467 24.73 5.16 -77.89
CA SER A 467 23.87 6.37 -77.91
C SER A 467 22.37 6.15 -78.21
N HIS A 468 21.52 6.46 -77.23
CA HIS A 468 20.27 7.20 -77.46
C HIS A 468 19.87 8.02 -76.22
N LEU A 469 19.94 9.33 -76.41
CA LEU A 469 19.29 10.39 -75.63
C LEU A 469 17.84 10.59 -76.13
N ARG A 470 16.94 10.99 -75.23
CA ARG A 470 15.85 11.99 -75.39
C ARG A 470 15.17 12.15 -74.03
N SER A 471 15.42 13.20 -73.25
CA SER A 471 14.95 14.60 -73.35
C SER A 471 13.45 14.78 -73.14
N SER A 472 13.06 15.41 -72.02
CA SER A 472 12.29 16.67 -71.98
C SER A 472 11.76 16.97 -70.57
N SER A 473 12.28 18.03 -69.96
CA SER A 473 11.61 18.88 -68.93
C SER A 473 10.59 19.82 -69.65
N PRO A 474 9.91 20.81 -69.00
CA PRO A 474 9.94 21.28 -67.60
C PRO A 474 8.55 21.67 -67.02
N GLU A 475 8.58 22.39 -65.87
CA GLU A 475 7.50 23.16 -65.20
C GLU A 475 6.60 22.34 -64.26
N GLY A 476 6.32 22.74 -63.02
CA GLY A 476 6.67 23.93 -62.26
C GLY A 476 6.06 23.85 -60.85
N ASP A 477 6.23 24.94 -60.13
CA ASP A 477 5.45 25.43 -58.98
C ASP A 477 6.02 25.33 -57.56
N ASP A 478 6.11 26.55 -57.00
CA ASP A 478 6.50 26.98 -55.65
C ASP A 478 5.28 26.92 -54.70
N GLY A 479 5.54 26.98 -53.39
CA GLY A 479 4.56 27.39 -52.36
C GLY A 479 4.42 26.37 -51.22
N SER A 480 4.95 26.67 -50.02
CA SER A 480 4.21 27.20 -48.84
C SER A 480 3.24 26.16 -48.25
N GLU A 481 3.27 25.69 -46.99
CA GLU A 481 3.14 26.33 -45.66
C GLU A 481 3.39 25.19 -44.62
N ILE A 482 4.15 25.31 -43.53
CA ILE A 482 3.86 25.86 -42.18
C ILE A 482 2.47 25.51 -41.56
N SER A 483 2.53 24.80 -40.42
CA SER A 483 1.53 24.65 -39.32
C SER A 483 0.28 23.83 -39.66
N THR A 484 -0.32 23.00 -38.81
CA THR A 484 -0.34 22.84 -37.35
C THR A 484 -1.04 21.50 -37.06
N LEU A 485 -0.65 20.78 -36.00
CA LEU A 485 -1.55 20.16 -35.01
C LEU A 485 -0.72 19.56 -33.86
#